data_AF-A0A0D0ANY5-F1
#
_entry.id   AF-A0A0D0ANY5-F1
#
_cell.length_a   1.000
_cell.length_b   1.000
_cell.length_c   1.000
_cell.angle_alpha   90.00
_cell.angle_beta   90.00
_cell.angle_gamma   90.00
#
_symmetry.space_group_name_H-M   'P 1'
#
loop_
_entity.id
_entity.type
_entity.pdbx_description
1 polymer ?
#
loop_
_entity_poly.entity_id
_entity_poly.type
_entity_poly.pdbx_seq_one_letter_code
_entity_poly.pdbx_strand_id
1 'polypeptide(L)' 'HTKAFLDLKAALVSKPILKALKYDGSNFVMTSDGCAEGFAAVLSQRNRTQNPSGK' A
#
# COMPACT_ATOMS: atom_id res chain seq x y z
N HIS A 1 -15.83 6.37 -16.04
CA HIS A 1 -15.69 5.89 -14.65
C HIS A 1 -15.05 4.50 -14.55
N THR A 2 -15.57 3.46 -15.22
CA THR A 2 -15.07 2.07 -15.09
C THR A 2 -13.57 1.91 -15.35
N LYS A 3 -13.05 2.48 -16.43
CA LYS A 3 -11.62 2.39 -16.76
C LYS A 3 -10.73 2.95 -15.66
N ALA A 4 -11.00 4.18 -15.21
CA ALA A 4 -10.24 4.82 -14.15
C ALA A 4 -10.24 4.01 -12.84
N PHE A 5 -11.38 3.40 -12.49
CA PHE A 5 -11.48 2.56 -11.29
C PHE A 5 -10.66 1.27 -11.42
N LEU A 6 -10.68 0.63 -12.60
CA LEU A 6 -9.86 -0.56 -12.86
C LEU A 6 -8.36 -0.21 -12.87
N ASP A 7 -7.99 0.91 -13.48
CA ASP A 7 -6.62 1.39 -13.52
C ASP A 7 -6.11 1.68 -12.08
N LEU A 8 -6.95 2.25 -11.20
CA LEU A 8 -6.62 2.47 -9.79
C LEU A 8 -6.42 1.15 -9.03
N LYS A 9 -7.32 0.18 -9.20
CA LYS A 9 -7.17 -1.15 -8.60
C LYS A 9 -5.85 -1.80 -9.03
N ALA A 10 -5.53 -1.74 -10.32
CA ALA A 10 -4.28 -2.27 -10.87
C ALA A 10 -3.06 -1.59 -10.26
N ALA A 11 -3.10 -0.27 -10.08
CA ALA A 11 -2.02 0.49 -9.44
C ALA A 11 -1.80 0.10 -7.97
N LEU A 12 -2.88 -0.11 -7.20
CA LEU A 12 -2.80 -0.48 -5.78
C LEU A 12 -2.17 -1.86 -5.56
N VAL A 13 -2.36 -2.80 -6.49
CA VAL A 13 -1.80 -4.17 -6.40
C VAL A 13 -0.47 -4.33 -7.13
N SER A 14 0.13 -3.24 -7.61
CA SER A 14 1.37 -3.24 -8.37
C SER A 14 2.49 -2.48 -7.65
N LYS A 15 3.74 -2.70 -8.06
CA LYS A 15 4.86 -1.85 -7.64
C LYS A 15 4.64 -0.43 -8.18
N PRO A 16 4.98 0.63 -7.41
CA PRO A 16 5.69 0.62 -6.14
C PRO A 16 4.79 0.59 -4.89
N ILE A 17 3.47 0.45 -5.03
CA ILE A 17 2.51 0.46 -3.91
C ILE A 17 2.60 -0.87 -3.15
N LEU A 18 2.34 -1.98 -3.81
CA LEU A 18 2.52 -3.30 -3.23
C LEU A 18 4.00 -3.71 -3.30
N LYS A 19 4.61 -3.91 -2.14
CA LYS A 19 6.01 -4.32 -1.99
C LYS A 19 6.09 -5.48 -1.00
N ALA A 20 7.12 -6.30 -1.16
CA ALA A 20 7.47 -7.28 -0.15
C ALA A 20 7.84 -6.58 1.18
N LEU A 21 7.39 -7.16 2.28
CA LEU A 21 7.75 -6.71 3.62
C LEU A 21 9.25 -6.96 3.87
N LYS A 22 9.88 -6.09 4.66
CA LYS A 22 11.26 -6.27 5.10
C LYS A 22 11.28 -6.58 6.58
N TYR A 23 11.88 -7.71 6.95
CA TYR A 23 12.07 -8.15 8.33
C TYR A 23 13.46 -7.73 8.82
N ASP A 24 13.77 -6.43 8.72
CA ASP A 24 15.08 -5.84 9.05
C ASP A 24 15.07 -5.06 10.37
N GLY A 25 14.03 -5.27 11.20
CA GLY A 25 13.80 -4.54 12.44
C GLY A 25 13.11 -3.18 12.28
N SER A 26 12.79 -2.75 11.05
CA SER A 26 11.98 -1.55 10.86
C SER A 26 10.51 -1.78 11.21
N ASN A 27 9.85 -0.72 11.68
CA ASN A 27 8.49 -0.79 12.21
C ASN A 27 7.46 -1.03 11.10
N PHE A 28 6.49 -1.89 11.41
CA PHE A 28 5.23 -1.99 10.68
C PHE A 28 4.18 -1.08 11.30
N VAL A 29 3.28 -0.55 10.47
CA VAL A 29 2.09 0.19 10.91
C VAL A 29 0.87 -0.55 10.41
N MET A 30 0.03 -1.00 11.34
CA MET A 30 -1.29 -1.56 11.07
C MET A 30 -2.33 -0.47 11.19
N THR A 31 -3.13 -0.28 10.14
CA THR A 31 -4.32 0.57 10.18
C THR A 31 -5.53 -0.32 9.97
N SER A 32 -6.48 -0.31 10.90
CA SER A 32 -7.68 -1.11 10.82
C SER A 32 -8.91 -0.29 11.12
N ASP A 33 -10.03 -0.67 10.49
CA ASP A 33 -11.32 -0.06 10.73
C ASP A 33 -12.44 -1.11 10.60
N GLY A 34 -13.55 -0.88 11.27
CA GLY A 34 -14.68 -1.80 11.31
C GLY A 34 -16.02 -1.09 11.39
N CYS A 35 -17.01 -1.69 10.74
CA CYS A 35 -18.40 -1.26 10.75
C CYS A 35 -19.33 -2.47 10.98
N ALA A 36 -20.65 -2.24 10.97
CA ALA A 36 -21.64 -3.31 11.21
C ALA A 36 -21.54 -4.45 10.17
N GLU A 37 -21.09 -4.14 8.97
CA GLU A 37 -21.01 -5.07 7.84
C GLU A 37 -19.67 -5.81 7.76
N GLY A 38 -18.62 -5.35 8.45
CA GLY A 38 -17.32 -6.01 8.41
C GLY A 38 -16.16 -5.22 8.97
N PHE A 39 -14.97 -5.82 8.86
CA PHE A 39 -13.72 -5.30 9.39
C PHE A 39 -12.60 -5.48 8.36
N ALA A 40 -11.71 -4.50 8.24
CA ALA A 40 -10.58 -4.53 7.32
C ALA A 40 -9.32 -3.93 7.94
N ALA A 41 -8.17 -4.29 7.37
CA ALA A 41 -6.88 -3.75 7.79
C ALA A 41 -5.90 -3.60 6.63
N VAL A 42 -4.98 -2.64 6.77
CA VAL A 42 -3.84 -2.41 5.90
C VAL A 42 -2.56 -2.47 6.72
N LEU A 43 -1.66 -3.38 6.35
CA LEU A 43 -0.30 -3.43 6.89
C LEU A 43 0.63 -2.62 5.99
N SER A 44 1.33 -1.67 6.57
CA SER A 44 2.25 -0.80 5.84
C SER A 44 3.63 -0.74 6.50
N GLN A 45 4.63 -0.42 5.69
CA GLN A 45 6.01 -0.24 6.13
C GLN A 45 6.60 0.97 5.40
N ARG A 46 7.32 1.83 6.14
CA ARG A 46 7.92 3.03 5.56
C ARG A 46 9.02 2.63 4.58
N ASN A 47 8.78 2.85 3.30
CA ASN A 47 9.75 2.60 2.25
C ASN A 47 10.30 3.93 1.73
N ARG A 48 11.62 4.07 1.65
CA ARG A 48 12.25 5.15 0.88
C ARG A 48 12.03 4.86 -0.60
N THR A 49 11.07 5.52 -1.23
CA THR A 49 10.99 5.59 -2.69
C THR A 49 12.09 6.54 -3.15
N GLN A 50 13.16 6.01 -3.73
CA GLN A 50 14.05 6.85 -4.52
C GLN A 50 13.30 7.22 -5.80
N ASN A 51 13.02 8.50 -6.01
CA ASN A 51 12.70 8.98 -7.34
C ASN A 51 13.94 8.71 -8.22
N PRO A 52 13.81 8.06 -9.38
CA PRO A 52 14.94 7.92 -10.31
C PRO A 52 15.44 9.28 -10.82
N SER A 53 14.63 10.34 -10.70
CA SER A 53 15.03 11.73 -10.89
C SER A 53 15.48 12.35 -9.57
N GLY A 54 16.69 12.05 -9.12
CA GLY A 54 17.37 12.81 -8.07
C GLY A 54 17.73 14.23 -8.52
N LYS A 55 16.71 15.05 -8.82
CA LYS A 55 16.80 16.50 -8.98
C LYS A 55 15.72 17.14 -8.11
#